data_AF-A0A6V7NM83-F1
#
_entry.id   AF-A0A6V7NM83-F1
#
_cell.length_a   1.000
_cell.length_b   1.000
_cell.length_c   1.000
_cell.angle_alpha   90.00
_cell.angle_beta   90.00
_cell.angle_gamma   90.00
#
_symmetry.space_group_name_H-M   'P 1'
#
loop_
_entity.id
_entity.type
_entity.pdbx_description
1 polymer ?
#
loop_
_entity_poly.entity_id
_entity_poly.type
_entity_poly.pdbx_seq_one_letter_code
_entity_poly.pdbx_strand_id
1 'polypeptide(L)'
;MAIFRHLRFLFGGLSSDLGAAETTTNLARTVSSCMHSMELSALSACLAAIVCSSEQPPLRPLGSSAGDGASVIIKALLDRATELLTDSHASTSYSVSHRALWQASFDAFFGLLTNYCLSKYESIMQMLFIQAPPSAAIIGSGATRAISREMPIELLRASLPHTNEQQRRKLLDFAQRSMPVTGFNTHGGDSGPLLLNLSLANVPSRDN
;
A
#
# COMPACT_ATOMS: atom_id res chain seq x y z
N MET A 1 -12.31 13.30 -6.43
CA MET A 1 -12.26 13.68 -4.99
C MET A 1 -13.35 13.04 -4.12
N ALA A 2 -14.66 13.20 -4.41
CA ALA A 2 -15.71 12.65 -3.54
C ALA A 2 -15.55 11.14 -3.28
N ILE A 3 -15.30 10.35 -4.33
CA ILE A 3 -15.04 8.90 -4.20
C ILE A 3 -13.87 8.62 -3.26
N PHE A 4 -12.76 9.36 -3.37
CA PHE A 4 -11.57 9.22 -2.52
C PHE A 4 -11.85 9.53 -1.05
N ARG A 5 -12.72 10.51 -0.78
CA ARG A 5 -13.16 10.85 0.59
C ARG A 5 -14.04 9.77 1.21
N HIS A 6 -14.67 8.92 0.40
CA HIS A 6 -15.67 7.94 0.84
C HIS A 6 -15.26 6.49 0.55
N LEU A 7 -13.97 6.21 0.43
CA LEU A 7 -13.47 4.86 0.13
C LEU A 7 -13.90 3.81 1.18
N ARG A 8 -13.99 4.18 2.46
CA ARG A 8 -14.48 3.27 3.51
C ARG A 8 -15.94 2.91 3.35
N PHE A 9 -16.78 3.88 3.00
CA PHE A 9 -18.19 3.66 2.76
C PHE A 9 -18.41 2.81 1.50
N LEU A 10 -17.71 3.13 0.41
CA LEU A 10 -17.90 2.49 -0.89
C LEU A 10 -17.29 1.08 -0.97
N PHE A 11 -16.16 0.85 -0.30
CA PHE A 11 -15.37 -0.38 -0.45
C PHE A 11 -15.12 -1.10 0.87
N GLY A 12 -15.67 -0.64 1.99
CA GLY A 12 -15.39 -1.18 3.33
C GLY A 12 -15.88 -2.60 3.58
N GLY A 13 -16.85 -3.07 2.80
CA GLY A 13 -17.36 -4.43 2.85
C GLY A 13 -17.77 -4.89 1.46
N LEU A 14 -17.75 -6.20 1.24
CA LEU A 14 -18.38 -6.79 0.05
C LEU A 14 -19.87 -6.94 0.30
N SER A 15 -20.67 -6.55 -0.70
CA SER A 15 -22.09 -6.86 -0.71
C SER A 15 -22.28 -8.36 -0.98
N SER A 16 -23.19 -9.00 -0.25
CA SER A 16 -23.67 -10.35 -0.58
C SER A 16 -24.54 -10.37 -1.84
N ASP A 17 -25.06 -9.21 -2.24
CA ASP A 17 -25.77 -9.03 -3.50
C ASP A 17 -24.77 -8.93 -4.66
N LEU A 18 -24.87 -9.86 -5.62
CA LEU A 18 -23.95 -9.96 -6.76
C LEU A 18 -23.96 -8.71 -7.64
N GLY A 19 -25.13 -8.10 -7.85
CA GLY A 19 -25.25 -6.88 -8.67
C GLY A 19 -24.56 -5.68 -8.04
N ALA A 20 -24.74 -5.50 -6.72
CA ALA A 20 -24.05 -4.46 -5.96
C ALA A 20 -22.53 -4.73 -5.90
N ALA A 21 -22.10 -5.98 -5.72
CA ALA A 21 -20.68 -6.33 -5.76
C ALA A 21 -20.06 -5.98 -7.12
N GLU A 22 -20.68 -6.40 -8.22
CA GLU A 22 -20.25 -6.08 -9.59
C GLU A 22 -20.20 -4.56 -9.82
N THR A 23 -21.21 -3.83 -9.35
CA THR A 23 -21.27 -2.36 -9.45
C THR A 23 -20.08 -1.71 -8.75
N THR A 24 -19.72 -2.14 -7.54
CA THR A 24 -18.56 -1.60 -6.82
C THR A 24 -17.24 -1.94 -7.53
N THR A 25 -17.09 -3.15 -8.08
CA THR A 25 -15.92 -3.52 -8.89
C THR A 25 -15.81 -2.67 -10.16
N ASN A 26 -16.92 -2.46 -10.86
CA ASN A 26 -16.98 -1.62 -12.06
C ASN A 26 -16.64 -0.17 -11.71
N LEU A 27 -17.15 0.35 -10.59
CA LEU A 27 -16.80 1.68 -10.09
C LEU A 27 -15.29 1.82 -9.87
N ALA A 28 -14.66 0.87 -9.19
CA ALA A 28 -13.21 0.89 -8.97
C ALA A 28 -12.44 0.93 -10.30
N ARG A 29 -12.82 0.09 -11.26
CA ARG A 29 -12.19 0.06 -12.59
C ARG A 29 -12.35 1.39 -13.33
N THR A 30 -13.57 1.92 -13.40
CA THR A 30 -13.85 3.19 -14.07
C THR A 30 -13.05 4.34 -13.45
N VAL A 31 -13.03 4.45 -12.12
CA VAL A 31 -12.27 5.48 -11.42
C VAL A 31 -10.77 5.36 -11.70
N SER A 32 -10.22 4.15 -11.66
CA SER A 32 -8.81 3.92 -12.02
C SER A 32 -8.50 4.31 -13.47
N SER A 33 -9.38 4.00 -14.43
CA SER A 33 -9.20 4.42 -15.81
C SER A 33 -9.20 5.95 -15.97
N CYS A 34 -10.05 6.66 -15.23
CA CYS A 34 -10.09 8.13 -15.24
C CYS A 34 -8.79 8.78 -14.73
N MET A 35 -7.93 8.07 -13.98
CA MET A 35 -6.68 8.66 -13.46
C MET A 35 -5.71 9.04 -14.58
N HIS A 36 -5.70 8.33 -15.72
CA HIS A 36 -4.77 8.58 -16.82
C HIS A 36 -4.88 10.02 -17.38
N SER A 37 -6.06 10.64 -17.32
CA SER A 37 -6.29 12.00 -17.79
C SER A 37 -6.08 13.08 -16.72
N MET A 38 -5.71 12.71 -15.49
CA MET A 38 -5.58 13.66 -14.39
C MET A 38 -4.17 14.26 -14.31
N GLU A 39 -4.11 15.52 -13.92
CA GLU A 39 -2.89 16.25 -13.59
C GLU A 39 -2.46 16.03 -12.14
N LEU A 40 -1.19 16.31 -11.85
CA LEU A 40 -0.59 16.13 -10.52
C LEU A 40 -1.37 16.85 -9.41
N SER A 41 -1.84 18.08 -9.65
CA SER A 41 -2.63 18.86 -8.68
C SER A 41 -3.94 18.15 -8.28
N ALA A 42 -4.63 17.55 -9.26
CA ALA A 42 -5.87 16.81 -9.04
C ALA A 42 -5.63 15.46 -8.32
N LEU A 43 -4.51 14.80 -8.62
CA LEU A 43 -4.07 13.61 -7.89
C LEU A 43 -3.74 13.94 -6.42
N SER A 44 -3.01 15.03 -6.18
CA SER A 44 -2.72 15.53 -4.83
C SER A 44 -4.00 15.81 -4.04
N ALA A 45 -4.97 16.49 -4.65
CA ALA A 45 -6.25 16.76 -4.02
C ALA A 45 -7.04 15.47 -3.71
N CYS A 46 -6.99 14.47 -4.59
CA CYS A 46 -7.61 13.16 -4.32
C CYS A 46 -6.92 12.43 -3.16
N LEU A 47 -5.59 12.49 -3.06
CA LEU A 47 -4.84 11.90 -1.96
C LEU A 47 -5.13 12.60 -0.63
N ALA A 48 -5.15 13.93 -0.63
CA ALA A 48 -5.56 14.73 0.51
C ALA A 48 -7.01 14.41 0.95
N ALA A 49 -7.92 14.17 -0.01
CA ALA A 49 -9.30 13.78 0.31
C ALA A 49 -9.39 12.45 1.06
N ILE A 50 -8.49 11.49 0.79
CA ILE A 50 -8.40 10.24 1.56
C ILE A 50 -8.03 10.56 3.02
N VAL A 51 -6.97 11.36 3.21
CA VAL A 51 -6.45 11.71 4.54
C VAL A 51 -7.48 12.52 5.35
N CYS A 52 -8.23 13.39 4.69
CA CYS A 52 -9.28 14.20 5.31
C CYS A 52 -10.61 13.45 5.49
N SER A 53 -10.69 12.17 5.14
CA SER A 53 -11.88 11.35 5.39
C SER A 53 -12.13 11.19 6.90
N SER A 54 -13.40 11.12 7.30
CA SER A 54 -13.79 10.78 8.67
C SER A 54 -13.48 9.33 9.04
N GLU A 55 -13.36 8.46 8.03
CA GLU A 55 -13.07 7.04 8.22
C GLU A 55 -11.89 6.61 7.35
N GLN A 56 -11.01 5.77 7.90
CA GLN A 56 -9.86 5.27 7.16
C GLN A 56 -10.29 4.32 6.03
N PRO A 57 -9.70 4.42 4.83
CA PRO A 57 -9.99 3.50 3.74
C PRO A 57 -9.55 2.07 4.09
N PRO A 58 -10.20 1.04 3.54
CA PRO A 58 -9.74 -0.33 3.67
C PRO A 58 -8.48 -0.54 2.80
N LEU A 59 -7.31 -0.52 3.43
CA LEU A 59 -6.01 -0.73 2.77
C LEU A 59 -5.66 -2.22 2.72
N ARG A 60 -6.42 -3.00 1.95
CA ARG A 60 -6.22 -4.45 1.82
C ARG A 60 -5.25 -4.78 0.67
N PRO A 61 -4.53 -5.92 0.72
CA PRO A 61 -3.77 -6.36 -0.44
C PRO A 61 -4.66 -6.60 -1.67
N LEU A 62 -4.08 -6.48 -2.86
CA LEU A 62 -4.81 -6.75 -4.09
C LEU A 62 -5.20 -8.23 -4.19
N GLY A 63 -6.39 -8.51 -4.69
CA GLY A 63 -6.99 -9.84 -4.72
C GLY A 63 -7.56 -10.30 -3.36
N SER A 64 -7.66 -9.42 -2.36
CA SER A 64 -8.28 -9.76 -1.08
C SER A 64 -9.72 -10.23 -1.27
N SER A 65 -10.06 -11.38 -0.67
CA SER A 65 -11.41 -11.96 -0.71
C SER A 65 -12.46 -11.10 0.00
N ALA A 66 -12.05 -10.09 0.78
CA ALA A 66 -12.93 -9.11 1.41
C ALA A 66 -13.15 -7.88 0.52
N GLY A 67 -12.57 -7.84 -0.67
CA GLY A 67 -12.63 -6.74 -1.65
C GLY A 67 -11.40 -5.83 -1.58
N ASP A 68 -10.94 -5.33 -2.72
CA ASP A 68 -9.71 -4.55 -2.83
C ASP A 68 -9.89 -3.23 -3.61
N GLY A 69 -11.12 -2.84 -3.93
CA GLY A 69 -11.42 -1.69 -4.80
C GLY A 69 -10.78 -0.37 -4.34
N ALA A 70 -10.74 -0.10 -3.03
CA ALA A 70 -10.03 1.07 -2.50
C ALA A 70 -8.52 1.02 -2.80
N SER A 71 -7.89 -0.12 -2.57
CA SER A 71 -6.47 -0.31 -2.86
C SER A 71 -6.18 -0.24 -4.36
N VAL A 72 -7.05 -0.76 -5.21
CA VAL A 72 -6.93 -0.65 -6.68
C VAL A 72 -6.93 0.82 -7.12
N ILE A 73 -7.85 1.64 -6.60
CA ILE A 73 -7.94 3.07 -6.92
C ILE A 73 -6.71 3.82 -6.42
N ILE A 74 -6.30 3.58 -5.17
CA ILE A 74 -5.13 4.25 -4.57
C ILE A 74 -3.86 3.88 -5.33
N LYS A 75 -3.68 2.61 -5.68
CA LYS A 75 -2.53 2.16 -6.48
C LYS A 75 -2.50 2.86 -7.83
N ALA A 76 -3.63 2.92 -8.55
CA ALA A 76 -3.71 3.60 -9.84
C ALA A 76 -3.37 5.10 -9.73
N LEU A 77 -3.77 5.77 -8.64
CA LEU A 77 -3.39 7.15 -8.35
C LEU A 77 -1.86 7.29 -8.16
N LEU A 78 -1.25 6.39 -7.37
CA LEU A 78 0.20 6.41 -7.11
C LEU A 78 1.01 6.10 -8.37
N ASP A 79 0.59 5.10 -9.15
CA ASP A 79 1.22 4.73 -10.43
C ASP A 79 1.17 5.91 -11.40
N ARG A 80 0.01 6.56 -11.54
CA ARG A 80 -0.14 7.74 -12.38
C ARG A 80 0.74 8.89 -11.93
N ALA A 81 0.84 9.14 -10.62
CA ALA A 81 1.74 10.15 -10.11
C ALA A 81 3.20 9.82 -10.43
N THR A 82 3.59 8.53 -10.40
CA THR A 82 4.92 8.09 -10.81
C THR A 82 5.16 8.44 -12.28
N GLU A 83 4.23 8.12 -13.18
CA GLU A 83 4.34 8.48 -14.60
C GLU A 83 4.61 9.99 -14.78
N LEU A 84 3.81 10.84 -14.12
CA LEU A 84 3.92 12.29 -14.24
C LEU A 84 5.21 12.87 -13.65
N LEU A 85 5.72 12.28 -12.58
CA LEU A 85 6.92 12.79 -11.88
C LEU A 85 8.22 12.29 -12.52
N THR A 86 8.17 11.15 -13.20
CA THR A 86 9.35 10.52 -13.84
C THR A 86 9.50 10.91 -15.31
N ASP A 87 8.43 11.39 -15.96
CA ASP A 87 8.50 11.90 -17.33
C ASP A 87 9.39 13.15 -17.40
N SER A 88 10.57 12.98 -18.01
CA SER A 88 11.58 14.03 -18.19
C SER A 88 11.06 15.21 -19.02
N HIS A 89 10.09 14.99 -19.91
CA HIS A 89 9.51 16.05 -20.75
C HIS A 89 8.42 16.85 -20.01
N ALA A 90 7.71 16.22 -19.06
CA ALA A 90 6.78 16.91 -18.16
C ALA A 90 7.48 17.52 -16.92
N SER A 91 8.76 17.19 -16.70
CA SER A 91 9.49 17.61 -15.51
C SER A 91 9.58 19.13 -15.35
N THR A 92 9.69 19.84 -16.48
CA THR A 92 9.72 21.31 -16.62
C THR A 92 8.33 21.96 -16.67
N SER A 93 7.25 21.21 -16.87
CA SER A 93 5.89 21.76 -16.98
C SER A 93 5.14 21.84 -15.64
N TYR A 94 5.56 21.09 -14.62
CA TYR A 94 4.94 21.17 -13.29
C TYR A 94 5.58 22.27 -12.44
N SER A 95 4.75 23.21 -12.00
CA SER A 95 5.18 24.27 -11.09
C SER A 95 5.74 23.67 -9.79
N VAL A 96 6.71 24.37 -9.18
CA VAL A 96 7.25 24.03 -7.86
C VAL A 96 6.12 23.83 -6.83
N SER A 97 5.06 24.64 -6.94
CA SER A 97 3.87 24.56 -6.09
C SER A 97 3.09 23.24 -6.26
N HIS A 98 2.93 22.72 -7.49
CA HIS A 98 2.23 21.45 -7.71
C HIS A 98 3.03 20.26 -7.16
N ARG A 99 4.37 20.30 -7.27
CA ARG A 99 5.25 19.28 -6.67
C ARG A 99 5.23 19.33 -5.14
N ALA A 100 5.27 20.53 -4.57
CA ALA A 100 5.16 20.72 -3.12
C ALA A 100 3.80 20.22 -2.59
N LEU A 101 2.71 20.52 -3.29
CA LEU A 101 1.36 20.05 -2.95
C LEU A 101 1.27 18.51 -3.01
N TRP A 102 1.86 17.89 -4.04
CA TRP A 102 1.97 16.44 -4.13
C TRP A 102 2.71 15.86 -2.94
N GLN A 103 3.92 16.36 -2.65
CA GLN A 103 4.72 15.85 -1.54
C GLN A 103 3.99 15.96 -0.20
N ALA A 104 3.38 17.11 0.09
CA ALA A 104 2.62 17.30 1.32
C ALA A 104 1.43 16.32 1.43
N SER A 105 0.71 16.10 0.33
CA SER A 105 -0.42 15.17 0.28
C SER A 105 0.04 13.72 0.43
N PHE A 106 1.15 13.37 -0.21
CA PHE A 106 1.76 12.05 -0.11
C PHE A 106 2.31 11.77 1.28
N ASP A 107 3.01 12.71 1.91
CA ASP A 107 3.56 12.54 3.25
C ASP A 107 2.46 12.26 4.28
N ALA A 108 1.33 12.97 4.17
CA ALA A 108 0.18 12.75 5.02
C ALA A 108 -0.47 11.37 4.78
N PHE A 109 -0.62 10.97 3.51
CA PHE A 109 -1.12 9.65 3.16
C PHE A 109 -0.17 8.52 3.61
N PHE A 110 1.13 8.71 3.47
CA PHE A 110 2.14 7.75 3.88
C PHE A 110 2.11 7.54 5.41
N GLY A 111 1.86 8.60 6.17
CA GLY A 111 1.56 8.49 7.61
C GLY A 111 0.36 7.58 7.89
N LEU A 112 -0.75 7.76 7.15
CA LEU A 112 -1.93 6.89 7.26
C LEU A 112 -1.60 5.42 6.89
N LEU A 113 -0.90 5.19 5.77
CA LEU A 113 -0.54 3.86 5.29
C LEU A 113 0.37 3.11 6.28
N THR A 114 1.39 3.78 6.79
CA THR A 114 2.33 3.19 7.76
C THR A 114 1.66 2.89 9.11
N ASN A 115 0.80 3.80 9.59
CA ASN A 115 -0.01 3.53 10.79
C ASN A 115 -0.92 2.32 10.61
N TYR A 116 -1.59 2.19 9.47
CA TYR A 116 -2.39 1.00 9.16
C TYR A 116 -1.56 -0.29 9.22
N CYS A 117 -0.37 -0.29 8.59
CA CYS A 117 0.52 -1.45 8.58
C CYS A 117 0.98 -1.83 10.00
N LEU A 118 1.36 -0.83 10.81
CA LEU A 118 1.77 -1.04 12.20
C LEU A 118 0.62 -1.60 13.05
N SER A 119 -0.57 -1.01 12.98
CA SER A 119 -1.74 -1.48 13.74
C SER A 119 -2.13 -2.91 13.37
N LYS A 120 -2.06 -3.27 12.08
CA LYS A 120 -2.31 -4.64 11.63
C LYS A 120 -1.25 -5.62 12.12
N TYR A 121 0.02 -5.25 12.05
CA TYR A 121 1.11 -6.06 12.57
C TYR A 121 0.96 -6.32 14.08
N GLU A 122 0.71 -5.27 14.87
CA GLU A 122 0.52 -5.37 16.32
C GLU A 122 -0.70 -6.23 16.67
N SER A 123 -1.82 -6.05 15.97
CA SER A 123 -3.03 -6.87 16.16
C SER A 123 -2.77 -8.35 15.89
N ILE A 124 -2.03 -8.68 14.82
CA ILE A 124 -1.64 -10.06 14.52
C ILE A 124 -0.74 -10.61 15.62
N MET A 125 0.29 -9.89 16.03
CA MET A 125 1.21 -10.32 17.08
C MET A 125 0.49 -10.55 18.41
N GLN A 126 -0.44 -9.67 18.77
CA GLN A 126 -1.27 -9.83 19.96
C GLN A 126 -2.15 -11.09 19.88
N MET A 127 -2.79 -11.35 18.74
CA MET A 127 -3.59 -12.57 18.54
C MET A 127 -2.73 -13.83 18.67
N LEU A 128 -1.52 -13.84 18.09
CA LEU A 128 -0.62 -14.99 18.21
C LEU A 128 -0.13 -15.20 19.64
N PHE A 129 0.11 -14.13 20.40
CA PHE A 129 0.51 -14.22 21.80
C PHE A 129 -0.61 -14.79 22.69
N ILE A 130 -1.87 -14.45 22.39
CA ILE A 130 -3.05 -14.96 23.13
C ILE A 130 -3.35 -16.43 22.77
N GLN A 131 -3.07 -16.85 21.53
CA GLN A 131 -3.45 -18.18 21.03
C GLN A 131 -2.39 -19.29 21.22
N ALA A 132 -1.19 -19.03 21.75
CA ALA A 132 -0.11 -20.02 21.80
C ALA A 132 0.40 -20.37 23.21
N PRO A 133 0.34 -21.65 23.64
CA PRO A 133 1.34 -22.28 24.51
C PRO A 133 2.69 -22.42 23.77
N PRO A 134 3.83 -22.61 24.47
CA PRO A 134 5.16 -22.40 23.92
C PRO A 134 5.58 -23.48 22.90
N SER A 135 5.36 -23.24 21.61
CA SER A 135 6.08 -23.95 20.53
C SER A 135 6.51 -22.96 19.43
N ALA A 136 7.73 -22.45 19.57
CA ALA A 136 8.27 -21.34 18.79
C ALA A 136 8.32 -21.56 17.26
N ALA A 137 8.35 -22.82 16.79
CA ALA A 137 8.52 -23.15 15.37
C ALA A 137 7.23 -23.05 14.53
N ILE A 138 6.05 -23.32 15.13
CA ILE A 138 4.76 -23.24 14.43
C ILE A 138 4.29 -21.78 14.34
N ILE A 139 4.63 -20.98 15.36
CA ILE A 139 4.31 -19.56 15.49
C ILE A 139 4.90 -18.73 14.33
N GLY A 140 6.14 -19.02 13.91
CA GLY A 140 6.80 -18.27 12.83
C GLY A 140 6.09 -18.38 11.47
N SER A 141 5.71 -19.59 11.06
CA SER A 141 5.05 -19.80 9.75
C SER A 141 3.61 -19.27 9.71
N GLY A 142 2.88 -19.36 10.83
CA GLY A 142 1.52 -18.81 10.97
C GLY A 142 1.52 -17.28 10.99
N ALA A 143 2.50 -16.67 11.69
CA ALA A 143 2.67 -15.22 11.75
C ALA A 143 2.92 -14.63 10.35
N THR A 144 3.88 -15.19 9.61
CA THR A 144 4.24 -14.69 8.28
C THR A 144 3.06 -14.77 7.31
N ARG A 145 2.26 -15.85 7.36
CA ARG A 145 1.06 -16.01 6.52
C ARG A 145 -0.07 -15.06 6.94
N ALA A 146 -0.25 -14.81 8.23
CA ALA A 146 -1.26 -13.85 8.70
C ALA A 146 -0.88 -12.42 8.29
N ILE A 147 0.38 -12.03 8.47
CA ILE A 147 0.90 -10.73 8.04
C ILE A 147 0.73 -10.54 6.54
N SER A 148 1.10 -11.55 5.74
CA SER A 148 1.02 -11.45 4.27
C SER A 148 -0.38 -11.19 3.73
N ARG A 149 -1.41 -11.68 4.43
CA ARG A 149 -2.81 -11.53 4.05
C ARG A 149 -3.39 -10.16 4.41
N GLU A 150 -2.80 -9.47 5.38
CA GLU A 150 -3.29 -8.19 5.89
C GLU A 150 -2.49 -6.99 5.40
N MET A 151 -1.21 -7.19 5.03
CA MET A 151 -0.33 -6.11 4.58
C MET A 151 -0.62 -5.68 3.14
N PRO A 152 -0.80 -4.37 2.87
CA PRO A 152 -1.04 -3.84 1.53
C PRO A 152 0.27 -3.67 0.74
N ILE A 153 0.92 -4.79 0.41
CA ILE A 153 2.26 -4.80 -0.20
C ILE A 153 2.30 -4.02 -1.52
N GLU A 154 1.25 -4.09 -2.34
CA GLU A 154 1.18 -3.37 -3.61
C GLU A 154 1.12 -1.86 -3.43
N LEU A 155 0.44 -1.36 -2.39
CA LEU A 155 0.42 0.06 -2.05
C LEU A 155 1.76 0.53 -1.50
N LEU A 156 2.41 -0.29 -0.67
CA LEU A 156 3.75 0.01 -0.15
C LEU A 156 4.76 0.11 -1.29
N ARG A 157 4.72 -0.80 -2.27
CA ARG A 157 5.57 -0.75 -3.46
C ARG A 157 5.26 0.47 -4.33
N ALA A 158 4.00 0.74 -4.63
CA ALA A 158 3.60 1.90 -5.42
C ALA A 158 3.93 3.24 -4.72
N SER A 159 4.13 3.24 -3.40
CA SER A 159 4.55 4.40 -2.64
C SER A 159 6.05 4.71 -2.75
N LEU A 160 6.89 3.71 -3.08
CA LEU A 160 8.36 3.86 -3.08
C LEU A 160 8.89 5.03 -3.92
N PRO A 161 8.42 5.29 -5.16
CA PRO A 161 8.90 6.40 -5.98
C PRO A 161 8.63 7.78 -5.38
N HIS A 162 7.72 7.86 -4.41
CA HIS A 162 7.26 9.11 -3.79
C HIS A 162 7.87 9.34 -2.42
N THR A 163 8.58 8.34 -1.88
CA THR A 163 9.21 8.43 -0.56
C THR A 163 10.48 9.28 -0.57
N ASN A 164 10.63 10.10 0.47
CA ASN A 164 11.92 10.67 0.82
C ASN A 164 12.79 9.65 1.57
N GLU A 165 14.05 10.01 1.81
CA GLU A 165 15.03 9.12 2.45
C GLU A 165 14.63 8.70 3.87
N GLN A 166 13.98 9.57 4.65
CA GLN A 166 13.49 9.23 5.99
C GLN A 166 12.35 8.21 5.92
N GLN A 167 11.41 8.38 4.98
CA GLN A 167 10.31 7.45 4.78
C GLN A 167 10.79 6.08 4.28
N ARG A 168 11.79 6.06 3.38
CA ARG A 168 12.45 4.82 2.94
C ARG A 168 13.05 4.05 4.11
N ARG A 169 13.76 4.72 5.03
CA ARG A 169 14.28 4.08 6.25
C ARG A 169 13.18 3.47 7.12
N LYS A 170 12.05 4.17 7.32
CA LYS A 170 10.91 3.62 8.06
C LYS A 170 10.37 2.33 7.44
N LEU A 171 10.32 2.24 6.10
CA LEU A 171 9.89 1.01 5.43
C LEU A 171 10.91 -0.13 5.62
N LEU A 172 12.20 0.18 5.58
CA LEU A 172 13.26 -0.80 5.84
C LEU A 172 13.20 -1.32 7.28
N ASP A 173 13.06 -0.43 8.26
CA ASP A 173 12.93 -0.80 9.67
C ASP A 173 11.69 -1.68 9.90
N PHE A 174 10.57 -1.33 9.26
CA PHE A 174 9.35 -2.14 9.31
C PHE A 174 9.56 -3.53 8.69
N ALA A 175 10.20 -3.61 7.52
CA ALA A 175 10.51 -4.86 6.86
C ALA A 175 11.44 -5.76 7.70
N GLN A 176 12.44 -5.18 8.36
CA GLN A 176 13.34 -5.93 9.24
C GLN A 176 12.59 -6.51 10.45
N ARG A 177 11.70 -5.73 11.07
CA ARG A 177 10.91 -6.17 12.23
C ARG A 177 9.90 -7.26 11.91
N SER A 178 9.43 -7.32 10.66
CA SER A 178 8.41 -8.27 10.23
C SER A 178 8.96 -9.55 9.59
N MET A 179 10.29 -9.66 9.41
CA MET A 179 10.95 -10.92 9.07
C MET A 179 11.07 -11.83 10.29
N PRO A 180 10.73 -13.13 10.20
CA PRO A 180 11.15 -14.09 11.20
C PRO A 180 12.68 -14.18 11.15
N VAL A 181 13.36 -14.08 12.30
CA VAL A 181 14.78 -14.42 12.42
C VAL A 181 14.90 -15.92 12.12
N THR A 182 15.09 -16.26 10.85
CA THR A 182 15.29 -17.64 10.42
C THR A 182 16.79 -17.87 10.43
N GLY A 183 17.26 -18.63 11.42
CA GLY A 183 18.58 -19.24 11.37
C GLY A 183 18.68 -20.06 10.08
N PHE A 184 19.78 -19.87 9.36
CA PHE A 184 20.12 -20.60 8.14
C PHE A 184 19.78 -22.09 8.27
N ASN A 185 18.92 -22.61 7.39
CA ASN A 185 19.07 -23.96 6.88
C ASN A 185 18.41 -24.09 5.50
N THR A 186 19.24 -24.58 4.57
CA THR A 186 18.94 -24.90 3.18
C THR A 186 17.88 -25.99 3.06
N HIS A 187 16.82 -25.78 2.28
CA HIS A 187 16.32 -26.71 1.25
C HIS A 187 15.13 -26.11 0.50
N GLY A 188 15.11 -26.32 -0.82
CA GLY A 188 14.30 -25.62 -1.79
C GLY A 188 12.79 -25.78 -1.60
N GLY A 189 12.11 -24.64 -1.76
CA GLY A 189 10.66 -24.52 -1.83
C GLY A 189 10.33 -23.07 -2.19
N ASP A 190 9.69 -22.88 -3.34
CA ASP A 190 9.42 -21.62 -4.04
C ASP A 190 8.44 -20.69 -3.29
N SER A 191 8.86 -20.17 -2.14
CA SER A 191 8.10 -19.20 -1.35
C SER A 191 9.09 -18.27 -0.65
N GLY A 192 9.62 -17.33 -1.42
CA GLY A 192 10.50 -16.28 -0.88
C GLY A 192 9.79 -15.47 0.22
N PRO A 193 10.49 -15.08 1.30
CA PRO A 193 9.92 -14.23 2.34
C PRO A 193 9.38 -12.92 1.76
N LEU A 194 8.15 -12.55 2.10
CA LEU A 194 7.34 -11.48 1.48
C LEU A 194 7.98 -10.08 1.40
N LEU A 195 9.02 -9.83 2.20
CA LEU A 195 9.70 -8.55 2.31
C LEU A 195 11.04 -8.52 1.57
N LEU A 196 11.54 -9.67 1.07
CA LEU A 196 12.70 -9.68 0.17
C LEU A 196 12.40 -8.89 -1.10
N ASN A 197 11.15 -8.86 -1.58
CA ASN A 197 10.75 -8.04 -2.74
C ASN A 197 10.64 -6.53 -2.45
N LEU A 198 10.46 -6.11 -1.19
CA LEU A 198 10.58 -4.69 -0.83
C LEU A 198 12.06 -4.29 -0.68
N SER A 199 12.92 -5.23 -0.26
CA SER A 199 14.37 -5.02 -0.16
C SER A 199 15.11 -5.12 -1.50
N LEU A 200 14.63 -5.95 -2.44
CA LEU A 200 15.21 -6.13 -3.77
C LEU A 200 14.84 -5.02 -4.77
N ALA A 201 13.84 -4.19 -4.46
CA ALA A 201 13.47 -3.05 -5.28
C ALA A 201 14.48 -1.87 -5.18
N ASN A 202 15.62 -2.04 -4.50
CA ASN A 202 16.60 -0.98 -4.24
C ASN A 202 17.95 -1.17 -4.94
N VAL A 203 17.99 -1.72 -6.16
CA VAL A 203 19.23 -1.71 -6.96
C VAL A 203 18.98 -1.11 -8.34
N PRO A 204 19.22 0.20 -8.55
CA PRO A 204 19.78 0.62 -9.82
C PRO A 204 21.27 0.25 -9.80
N SER A 205 21.65 -0.75 -10.60
CA SER A 205 23.06 -0.93 -11.00
C SER A 205 23.51 0.37 -11.64
N ARG A 206 24.37 1.11 -10.94
CA ARG A 206 25.29 2.04 -11.57
C ARG A 206 26.54 1.24 -11.90
N ASP A 207 26.56 0.65 -13.08
CA ASP A 207 27.78 0.22 -13.74
C ASP A 207 28.01 1.09 -14.98
N ASN A 208 29.18 1.74 -14.99
CA ASN A 208 29.76 2.73 -15.91
C ASN A 208 29.20 4.16 -15.92
#